data_AF-A0A7V2EZH2-F1
#
_entry.id   AF-A0A7V2EZH2-F1
#
_cell.length_a   1.000
_cell.length_b   1.000
_cell.length_c   1.000
_cell.angle_alpha   90.00
_cell.angle_beta   90.00
_cell.angle_gamma   90.00
#
_symmetry.space_group_name_H-M   'P 1'
#
loop_
_entity.id
_entity.type
_entity.pdbx_description
1 polymer ?
#
loop_
_entity_poly.entity_id
_entity_poly.type
_entity_poly.pdbx_seq_one_letter_code
_entity_poly.pdbx_strand_id
1 'polypeptide(L)' 'MTVYCFDIDGTLCSNTEGAYDDAEPFADRIRQVNRLHRAGHTILLYTARGSTTDIDWRETTER' A
#
# COMPACT_ATOMS: atom_id res chain seq x y z
N MET A 1 -21.27 -3.09 2.00
CA MET A 1 -20.05 -3.76 1.51
C MET A 1 -19.57 -2.97 0.30
N THR A 2 -18.37 -2.41 0.37
CA THR A 2 -17.78 -1.53 -0.66
C THR A 2 -16.33 -1.93 -0.85
N VAL A 3 -15.80 -1.82 -2.06
CA VAL A 3 -14.38 -2.04 -2.35
C VAL A 3 -13.71 -0.67 -2.43
N TYR A 4 -12.67 -0.47 -1.60
CA TYR A 4 -11.81 0.71 -1.68
C TYR A 4 -10.46 0.29 -2.26
N CYS A 5 -10.01 1.02 -3.27
CA CYS A 5 -8.70 0.84 -3.87
C CYS A 5 -7.76 1.94 -3.35
N PHE A 6 -6.59 1.55 -2.85
CA PHE A 6 -5.55 2.47 -2.41
C PHE A 6 -4.24 2.15 -3.11
N ASP A 7 -3.55 3.21 -3.49
CA ASP A 7 -2.13 3.15 -3.81
C ASP A 7 -1.29 2.97 -2.53
N ILE A 8 -0.01 2.60 -2.69
CA ILE A 8 0.94 2.38 -1.59
C ILE A 8 1.91 3.57 -1.47
N ASP A 9 2.64 3.91 -2.52
CA ASP A 9 3.79 4.82 -2.45
C ASP A 9 3.36 6.28 -2.50
N GLY A 10 3.64 7.05 -1.44
CA GLY A 10 3.10 8.40 -1.26
C GLY A 10 1.67 8.42 -0.72
N THR A 11 1.00 7.27 -0.66
CA THR A 11 -0.36 7.12 -0.13
C THR A 11 -0.38 6.47 1.26
N LEU A 12 0.16 5.26 1.43
CA LEU A 12 0.22 4.53 2.70
C LEU A 12 1.62 4.51 3.32
N CYS A 13 2.66 4.63 2.51
CA CYS A 13 4.05 4.78 2.94
C CYS A 13 4.71 5.94 2.18
N SER A 14 5.90 6.37 2.62
CA SER A 14 6.72 7.32 1.86
C SER A 14 7.03 6.77 0.47
N ASN A 15 7.08 7.67 -0.52
CA ASN A 15 7.57 7.32 -1.84
C ASN A 15 9.12 7.35 -1.80
N THR A 16 9.73 6.23 -2.13
CA THR A 16 11.19 6.04 -2.13
C THR A 16 11.80 5.93 -3.53
N GLU A 17 11.02 6.19 -4.58
CA GLU A 17 11.47 6.16 -5.98
C GLU A 17 12.18 4.84 -6.36
N GLY A 18 11.73 3.72 -5.78
CA GLY A 18 12.25 2.38 -6.06
C GLY A 18 13.05 1.73 -4.93
N ALA A 19 13.48 2.48 -3.92
CA ALA A 19 14.12 1.92 -2.72
C ALA A 19 13.06 1.44 -1.71
N TYR A 20 12.24 0.46 -2.09
CA TYR A 20 11.01 0.12 -1.35
C TYR A 20 11.24 -0.44 0.06
N ASP A 21 12.42 -1.00 0.34
CA ASP A 21 12.80 -1.44 1.69
C ASP A 21 12.95 -0.28 2.68
N ASP A 22 13.20 0.94 2.18
CA ASP A 22 13.34 2.15 2.99
C ASP A 22 12.01 2.91 3.16
N ALA A 23 10.89 2.34 2.67
CA ALA A 23 9.59 3.00 2.71
C ALA A 23 9.04 3.05 4.15
N GLU A 24 8.71 4.26 4.62
CA GLU A 24 8.22 4.50 5.97
C GLU A 24 6.69 4.60 6.01
N PRO A 25 5.99 3.92 6.93
CA PRO A 25 4.54 3.90 6.97
C PRO A 25 3.92 5.20 7.49
N PHE A 26 2.85 5.65 6.83
CA PHE A 26 1.99 6.73 7.32
C PHE A 26 0.90 6.19 8.26
N ALA A 27 1.24 6.07 9.55
CA ALA A 27 0.40 5.41 10.56
C ALA A 27 -1.00 6.02 10.73
N ASP A 28 -1.17 7.32 10.50
CA ASP A 28 -2.46 8.00 10.50
C ASP A 28 -3.37 7.53 9.36
N ARG A 29 -2.83 7.39 8.15
CA ARG A 29 -3.55 6.92 6.96
C ARG A 29 -3.88 5.43 7.04
N ILE A 30 -2.91 4.61 7.47
CA ILE A 30 -3.11 3.18 7.70
C ILE A 30 -4.23 2.93 8.73
N ARG A 31 -4.31 3.75 9.79
CA ARG A 31 -5.43 3.66 10.75
C ARG A 31 -6.80 3.87 10.11
N GLN A 32 -6.93 4.75 9.11
CA GLN A 32 -8.18 4.98 8.39
C GLN A 32 -8.54 3.76 7.53
N VAL A 33 -7.58 3.22 6.77
CA VAL A 33 -7.77 2.02 5.95
C VAL A 33 -8.18 0.83 6.82
N ASN A 34 -7.50 0.63 7.95
CA ASN A 34 -7.86 -0.41 8.92
C ASN A 34 -9.24 -0.21 9.52
N ARG A 35 -9.69 1.04 9.73
CA ARG A 35 -11.07 1.32 10.16
C ARG A 35 -12.08 0.90 9.09
N LEU A 36 -11.82 1.22 7.82
CA LEU A 36 -12.69 0.80 6.70
C LEU A 36 -12.77 -0.73 6.61
N HIS A 37 -11.64 -1.42 6.71
CA HIS A 37 -11.62 -2.88 6.72
C HIS A 37 -12.45 -3.46 7.88
N ARG A 38 -12.25 -2.94 9.11
CA ARG A 38 -13.04 -3.35 10.29
C ARG A 38 -14.53 -3.06 10.17
N ALA A 39 -14.93 -2.08 9.37
CA ALA A 39 -16.34 -1.79 9.08
C ALA A 39 -16.96 -2.76 8.06
N GLY A 40 -16.21 -3.78 7.61
CA GLY A 40 -16.68 -4.77 6.65
C GLY A 40 -16.61 -4.29 5.20
N HIS A 41 -15.64 -3.44 4.88
CA HIS A 41 -15.29 -3.10 3.49
C HIS A 41 -14.08 -3.91 3.02
N THR A 42 -13.99 -4.15 1.72
CA THR A 42 -12.81 -4.77 1.11
C THR A 42 -11.78 -3.69 0.78
N ILE A 43 -10.53 -3.94 1.13
CA ILE A 43 -9.40 -3.07 0.78
C ILE A 43 -8.60 -3.76 -0.32
N LEU A 44 -8.46 -3.09 -1.45
CA LEU A 44 -7.58 -3.49 -2.55
C LEU A 44 -6.38 -2.55 -2.55
N LEU A 45 -5.17 -3.11 -2.39
CA LEU A 45 -3.94 -2.36 -2.61
C LEU A 45 -3.54 -2.51 -4.07
N TYR A 46 -3.41 -1.40 -4.79
CA TYR A 46 -3.06 -1.38 -6.20
C TYR A 46 -1.92 -0.39 -6.43
N THR A 47 -0.76 -0.92 -6.80
CA THR A 47 0.50 -0.16 -6.87
C THR A 47 1.22 -0.37 -8.20
N ALA A 48 2.02 0.61 -8.59
CA ALA A 48 2.91 0.54 -9.74
C ALA A 48 4.28 -0.09 -9.42
N ARG A 49 4.55 -0.52 -8.18
CA ARG A 49 5.79 -1.23 -7.84
C ARG A 49 6.01 -2.39 -8.82
N GLY A 50 7.20 -2.45 -9.41
CA GLY A 50 7.56 -3.49 -10.38
C GLY A 50 7.06 -3.27 -11.81
N SER A 51 6.14 -2.31 -12.06
CA SER A 51 5.55 -2.10 -13.40
C SER A 51 6.57 -1.73 -14.49
N THR A 52 7.67 -1.08 -14.11
CA THR A 52 8.75 -0.68 -15.04
C THR A 52 9.91 -1.67 -15.02
N THR A 53 10.16 -2.34 -13.88
CA THR A 53 11.32 -3.23 -13.71
C THR A 53 11.01 -4.70 -13.94
N ASP A 54 9.73 -5.07 -14.05
CA ASP A 54 9.24 -6.45 -14.11
C ASP A 54 9.66 -7.33 -12.91
N ILE A 55 9.98 -6.68 -11.78
CA ILE A 55 10.33 -7.34 -10.52
C ILE A 55 9.05 -7.47 -9.69
N ASP A 56 8.77 -8.68 -9.20
CA ASP A 56 7.73 -8.89 -8.19
C ASP A 56 8.22 -8.45 -6.81
N TRP A 57 7.65 -7.35 -6.30
CA TRP A 57 7.99 -6.75 -5.01
C TRP A 57 7.09 -7.21 -3.86
N ARG A 58 6.33 -8.29 -4.03
CA ARG A 58 5.44 -8.83 -2.98
C ARG A 58 6.18 -9.18 -1.70
N GLU A 59 7.35 -9.80 -1.79
CA GLU A 59 8.13 -10.18 -0.60
C GLU A 59 8.49 -8.97 0.26
N THR A 60 8.84 -7.84 -0.35
CA THR A 60 9.11 -6.58 0.37
C THR A 60 7.83 -5.94 0.90
N THR A 61 6.71 -6.08 0.18
CA THR A 61 5.47 -5.33 0.44
C THR A 61 4.55 -6.02 1.45
N GLU A 62 4.54 -7.36 1.53
CA GLU A 62 3.61 -8.15 2.35
C GLU A 62 4.19 -8.53 3.74
N ARG A 63 5.19 -7.80 4.23
CA ARG A 63 5.87 -8.06 5.52
C ARG A 63 5.11 -7.51 6.73
#